data_AF-A0A833GB07-F1
#
_entry.id   AF-A0A833GB07-F1
#
_cell.length_a   1.000
_cell.length_b   1.000
_cell.length_c   1.000
_cell.angle_alpha   90.00
_cell.angle_beta   90.00
_cell.angle_gamma   90.00
#
_symmetry.space_group_name_H-M   'P 1'
#
loop_
_entity.id
_entity.type
_entity.pdbx_description
1 polymer ?
#
loop_
_entity_poly.entity_id
_entity_poly.type
_entity_poly.pdbx_seq_one_letter_code
_entity_poly.pdbx_strand_id
1 'polypeptide(L)'
;MTTWIVLLIVAAVAVVAVVLYNRLVRTRQMAAEGWSGIDVQLKRRADLIPNLVSTVKGYAAHERALFEEVAKLRTAVAAIAEGDVAGRAKAETMLSAA
;
A
#
# COMPACT_ATOMS: atom_id res chain seq x y z
N MET A 1 14.13 -46.31 48.83
CA MET A 1 14.72 -46.13 47.47
C MET A 1 13.63 -45.85 46.43
N THR A 2 12.59 -46.69 46.34
CA THR A 2 11.47 -46.55 45.38
C THR A 2 10.66 -45.25 45.53
N THR A 3 10.39 -44.81 46.77
CA THR A 3 9.68 -43.54 47.05
C THR A 3 10.39 -42.31 46.49
N TRP A 4 11.72 -42.25 46.63
CA TRP A 4 12.54 -41.18 46.07
C TRP A 4 12.53 -41.17 44.54
N ILE A 5 12.55 -42.36 43.91
CA ILE A 5 12.46 -42.49 42.45
C ILE A 5 11.10 -41.98 41.95
N VAL A 6 10.00 -42.34 42.61
CA VAL A 6 8.66 -41.87 42.26
C VAL A 6 8.55 -40.35 42.40
N LEU A 7 9.05 -39.78 43.50
CA LEU A 7 9.08 -38.33 43.71
C LEU A 7 9.87 -37.60 42.63
N LEU A 8 11.02 -38.14 42.23
CA LEU A 8 11.87 -37.55 41.18
C LEU A 8 11.15 -37.57 39.82
N ILE A 9 10.47 -38.67 39.49
CA ILE A 9 9.66 -38.76 38.27
C ILE A 9 8.53 -37.74 38.28
N VAL A 10 7.79 -37.62 39.39
CA VAL A 10 6.70 -36.63 39.50
C VAL A 10 7.23 -35.20 39.37
N ALA A 11 8.37 -34.89 40.01
CA ALA A 11 9.02 -33.60 39.88
C ALA A 11 9.47 -33.32 38.44
N ALA A 12 10.03 -34.31 37.74
CA ALA A 12 10.44 -34.18 36.34
C ALA A 12 9.24 -33.89 35.43
N VAL A 13 8.11 -34.59 35.62
CA VAL A 13 6.88 -34.36 34.86
C VAL A 13 6.34 -32.95 35.12
N ALA A 14 6.34 -32.49 36.38
CA ALA A 14 5.90 -31.14 36.73
C ALA A 14 6.77 -30.07 36.06
N VAL A 15 8.09 -30.25 36.04
CA VAL A 15 9.02 -29.32 35.35
C VAL A 15 8.73 -29.29 33.85
N VAL A 16 8.55 -30.45 33.21
CA VAL A 16 8.23 -30.53 31.77
C VAL A 16 6.92 -29.80 31.47
N ALA A 17 5.87 -30.00 32.29
CA ALA A 17 4.59 -29.33 32.11
C ALA A 17 4.72 -27.80 32.21
N VAL A 18 5.46 -27.30 33.20
CA VAL A 18 5.72 -25.85 33.37
C VAL A 18 6.48 -25.28 32.17
N VAL A 19 7.50 -25.99 31.68
CA VAL A 19 8.28 -25.54 30.51
C VAL A 19 7.42 -25.49 29.25
N LEU A 20 6.59 -26.52 29.01
CA LEU A 20 5.68 -26.54 27.86
C LEU A 20 4.67 -25.41 27.92
N TYR A 21 4.05 -25.19 29.09
CA TYR A 21 3.09 -24.11 29.27
C TYR A 21 3.71 -22.74 28.99
N ASN A 22 4.89 -22.47 29.56
CA ASN A 22 5.58 -21.21 29.35
C ASN A 22 5.97 -20.98 27.88
N ARG A 23 6.39 -22.04 27.17
CA ARG A 23 6.69 -21.95 25.73
C ARG A 23 5.44 -21.65 24.90
N LEU A 24 4.30 -22.26 25.24
CA LEU A 24 3.03 -21.99 24.56
C LEU A 24 2.58 -20.55 24.80
N VAL A 25 2.65 -20.05 26.03
CA VAL A 25 2.30 -18.67 26.34
C VAL A 25 3.23 -17.70 25.59
N ARG A 26 4.54 -17.95 25.56
CA ARG A 26 5.49 -17.12 24.83
C ARG A 26 5.16 -17.04 23.34
N THR A 27 4.90 -18.17 22.70
CA THR A 27 4.56 -18.20 21.26
C THR A 27 3.24 -17.49 20.96
N ARG A 28 2.24 -17.62 21.84
CA ARG A 28 0.99 -16.86 21.74
C ARG A 28 1.22 -15.35 21.79
N GLN A 29 2.07 -14.88 22.71
CA GLN A 29 2.38 -13.45 22.82
C GLN A 29 3.15 -12.93 21.60
N MET A 30 4.12 -13.69 21.09
CA MET A 30 4.84 -13.33 19.86
C MET A 30 3.89 -13.21 18.65
N ALA A 31 2.90 -14.10 18.53
CA ALA A 31 1.89 -14.00 17.48
C ALA A 31 1.05 -12.73 17.62
N ALA A 32 0.58 -12.42 18.83
CA ALA A 32 -0.22 -11.21 19.10
C ALA A 32 0.57 -9.92 18.82
N GLU A 33 1.86 -9.89 19.18
CA GLU A 33 2.75 -8.78 18.87
C GLU A 33 2.95 -8.62 17.36
N GLY A 34 3.12 -9.73 16.63
CA GLY A 34 3.20 -9.72 15.17
C GLY A 34 1.95 -9.14 14.51
N TRP A 35 0.76 -9.54 14.97
CA TRP A 35 -0.51 -8.98 14.50
C TRP A 35 -0.63 -7.47 14.79
N SER A 36 -0.29 -7.04 15.99
CA SER A 36 -0.27 -5.61 16.36
C SER A 36 0.66 -4.80 15.46
N GLY A 37 1.85 -5.33 15.16
CA GLY A 37 2.79 -4.69 14.23
C GLY A 37 2.23 -4.53 12.81
N ILE A 38 1.52 -5.54 12.32
CA ILE A 38 0.85 -5.50 11.00
C ILE A 38 -0.26 -4.42 11.00
N ASP A 39 -1.10 -4.39 12.03
CA ASP A 39 -2.19 -3.42 12.15
C ASP A 39 -1.69 -1.98 12.18
N VAL A 40 -0.60 -1.71 12.91
CA VAL A 40 0.04 -0.39 12.93
C VAL A 40 0.54 0.02 11.55
N GLN A 41 1.16 -0.91 10.81
CA GLN A 41 1.65 -0.62 9.46
C GLN A 41 0.50 -0.37 8.48
N LEU A 42 -0.57 -1.16 8.53
CA LEU A 42 -1.77 -0.97 7.72
C LEU A 42 -2.42 0.38 8.02
N LYS A 43 -2.55 0.73 9.30
CA LYS A 43 -3.08 2.03 9.72
C LYS A 43 -2.23 3.18 9.22
N ARG A 44 -0.90 3.12 9.39
CA ARG A 44 0.01 4.15 8.88
C ARG A 44 -0.08 4.29 7.37
N ARG A 45 -0.19 3.19 6.62
CA ARG A 45 -0.40 3.24 5.16
C ARG A 45 -1.71 3.93 4.82
N ALA A 46 -2.81 3.56 5.49
CA ALA A 46 -4.12 4.19 5.28
C ALA A 46 -4.10 5.68 5.60
N ASP A 47 -3.46 6.08 6.70
CA ASP A 47 -3.34 7.47 7.15
C ASP A 47 -2.50 8.34 6.20
N LEU A 48 -1.55 7.74 5.46
CA LEU A 48 -0.71 8.45 4.49
C LEU A 48 -1.37 8.63 3.12
N ILE A 49 -2.37 7.80 2.75
CA ILE A 49 -3.05 7.90 1.45
C ILE A 49 -3.66 9.29 1.22
N PRO A 50 -4.38 9.92 2.17
CA PRO A 50 -4.93 11.26 1.98
C PRO A 50 -3.87 12.32 1.66
N ASN A 51 -2.69 12.23 2.29
CA ASN A 51 -1.58 13.16 2.05
C ASN A 51 -0.95 12.98 0.67
N LEU A 52 -0.86 11.74 0.19
CA LEU A 52 -0.43 11.47 -1.19
C LEU A 52 -1.46 12.00 -2.18
N VAL A 53 -2.75 11.74 -1.93
CA VAL A 53 -3.85 12.23 -2.78
C VAL A 53 -3.91 13.76 -2.81
N SER A 54 -3.70 14.44 -1.68
CA SER A 54 -3.69 15.91 -1.65
C SER A 54 -2.53 16.49 -2.45
N THR A 55 -1.37 15.84 -2.41
CA THR A 55 -0.18 16.23 -3.18
C THR A 55 -0.41 16.05 -4.68
N VAL A 56 -0.93 14.89 -5.10
CA VAL A 56 -1.28 14.64 -6.51
C VAL A 56 -2.38 15.60 -6.98
N LYS A 57 -3.40 15.87 -6.17
CA LYS A 57 -4.45 16.85 -6.49
C LYS A 57 -3.89 18.27 -6.65
N GLY A 58 -2.91 18.66 -5.83
CA GLY A 58 -2.20 19.94 -5.97
C GLY A 58 -1.51 20.05 -7.33
N TYR A 59 -0.71 19.05 -7.70
CA TYR A 59 -0.06 19.00 -9.02
C TYR A 59 -1.08 18.96 -10.17
N ALA A 60 -2.13 18.15 -10.06
CA ALA A 60 -3.18 18.08 -11.06
C ALA A 60 -3.94 19.42 -11.21
N ALA A 61 -4.05 20.22 -10.15
CA ALA A 61 -4.60 21.57 -10.22
C ALA A 61 -3.64 22.54 -10.94
N HIS A 62 -2.33 22.43 -10.71
CA HIS A 62 -1.33 23.20 -11.44
C HIS A 62 -1.28 22.86 -12.93
N GLU A 63 -1.48 21.59 -13.30
CA GLU A 63 -1.50 21.13 -14.69
C GLU A 63 -2.86 21.24 -15.37
N ARG A 64 -3.91 21.71 -14.67
CA ARG A 64 -5.27 21.77 -15.22
C ARG A 64 -5.35 22.64 -16.47
N ALA A 65 -4.62 23.76 -16.50
CA ALA A 65 -4.56 24.66 -17.65
C ALA A 65 -3.91 23.97 -18.87
N LEU A 66 -2.79 23.25 -18.66
CA LEU A 66 -2.14 22.46 -19.69
C LEU A 66 -3.09 21.39 -20.24
N PHE A 67 -3.78 20.66 -19.36
CA PHE A 67 -4.76 19.65 -19.78
C PHE A 67 -5.93 20.24 -20.58
N GLU A 68 -6.44 21.41 -20.20
CA GLU A 68 -7.48 22.10 -20.97
C GLU A 68 -7.00 22.57 -22.34
N GLU A 69 -5.76 23.07 -22.44
CA GLU A 69 -5.16 23.51 -23.69
C GLU A 69 -4.92 22.34 -24.65
N VAL A 70 -4.33 21.25 -24.17
CA VAL A 70 -4.15 20.01 -24.95
C VAL A 70 -5.50 19.41 -25.35
N ALA A 71 -6.50 19.41 -24.47
CA ALA A 71 -7.84 18.93 -24.81
C ALA A 71 -8.48 19.77 -25.92
N LYS A 72 -8.38 21.11 -25.85
CA LYS A 72 -8.85 22.00 -26.91
C LYS A 72 -8.13 21.75 -28.23
N LEU A 73 -6.80 21.64 -28.22
CA LEU A 73 -6.00 21.35 -29.41
C LEU A 73 -6.39 19.98 -30.02
N ARG A 74 -6.60 18.94 -29.21
CA ARG A 74 -7.09 17.64 -29.70
C ARG A 74 -8.48 17.73 -30.33
N THR A 75 -9.41 18.47 -29.72
CA THR A 75 -10.74 18.67 -30.31
C THR A 75 -10.68 19.47 -31.60
N ALA A 76 -9.77 20.46 -31.69
CA ALA A 76 -9.55 21.24 -32.89
C ALA A 76 -8.99 20.38 -34.02
N VAL A 77 -8.02 19.49 -33.73
CA VAL A 77 -7.50 18.50 -34.70
C VAL A 77 -8.61 17.54 -35.17
N ALA A 78 -9.45 17.08 -34.25
CA ALA A 78 -10.54 16.15 -34.56
C ALA A 78 -11.68 16.79 -35.37
N ALA A 79 -11.87 18.11 -35.29
CA ALA A 79 -12.92 18.84 -35.99
C ALA A 79 -12.58 19.20 -37.46
N ILE A 80 -11.37 18.91 -37.93
CA ILE A 80 -10.94 19.20 -39.30
C ILE A 80 -11.56 18.19 -40.26
N ALA A 81 -12.19 18.70 -41.32
CA ALA A 81 -12.91 17.91 -42.32
C ALA A 81 -12.02 16.87 -43.02
N GLU A 82 -12.59 15.69 -43.31
CA GLU A 82 -11.91 14.65 -44.08
C GLU A 82 -11.58 15.17 -45.49
N GLY A 83 -10.28 15.37 -45.75
CA GLY A 83 -9.75 15.89 -47.02
C GLY A 83 -8.87 17.13 -46.87
N ASP A 84 -8.96 17.88 -45.77
CA ASP A 84 -8.09 19.04 -45.51
C ASP A 84 -6.77 18.61 -44.83
N VAL A 85 -5.87 18.10 -45.66
CA VAL A 85 -4.53 17.63 -45.23
C VAL A 85 -3.67 18.77 -44.71
N ALA A 86 -3.82 19.98 -45.26
CA ALA A 86 -3.03 21.16 -44.86
C ALA A 86 -3.49 21.73 -43.52
N GLY A 87 -4.81 21.79 -43.28
CA GLY A 87 -5.38 22.16 -41.99
C GLY A 87 -5.00 21.18 -40.90
N ARG A 88 -5.07 19.87 -41.17
CA ARG A 88 -4.66 18.80 -40.23
C ARG A 88 -3.19 18.92 -39.84
N ALA A 89 -2.29 19.10 -40.81
CA ALA A 89 -0.85 19.22 -40.55
C ALA A 89 -0.52 20.42 -39.64
N LYS A 90 -1.16 21.57 -39.83
CA LYS A 90 -0.98 22.75 -38.95
C LYS A 90 -1.47 22.48 -37.53
N ALA A 91 -2.65 21.89 -37.38
CA ALA A 91 -3.22 21.60 -36.07
C ALA A 91 -2.43 20.52 -35.31
N GLU A 92 -1.91 19.50 -36.00
CA GLU A 92 -0.99 18.51 -35.41
C GLU A 92 0.35 19.13 -35.02
N THR A 93 0.87 20.08 -35.79
CA THR A 93 2.12 20.80 -35.43
C THR A 93 1.93 21.63 -34.15
N MET A 94 0.77 22.28 -34.00
CA MET A 94 0.42 23.01 -32.77
C MET A 94 0.23 22.07 -31.57
N LEU A 95 -0.36 20.89 -31.78
CA LEU A 95 -0.46 19.87 -30.73
C LEU A 95 0.90 19.29 -30.34
N SER A 96 1.82 19.13 -31.30
CA SER A 96 3.17 18.61 -31.05
C SER A 96 4.10 19.60 -30.33
N ALA A 97 3.73 20.88 -30.26
CA ALA A 97 4.50 21.94 -29.62
C ALA A 97 4.02 22.26 -28.19
N ALA A 98 2.87 21.72 -27.79
CA ALA A 98 2.27 21.83 -26.45
C ALA A 98 2.67 20.63 -25.57
#